data_AF-A0A6B0WF02-F1
#
_entry.id   AF-A0A6B0WF02-F1
#
_cell.length_a   1.000
_cell.length_b   1.000
_cell.length_c   1.000
_cell.angle_alpha   90.00
_cell.angle_beta   90.00
_cell.angle_gamma   90.00
#
_symmetry.space_group_name_H-M   'P 1'
#
loop_
_entity.id
_entity.type
_entity.pdbx_description
1 polymer ?
#
loop_
_entity_poly.entity_id
_entity_poly.type
_entity_poly.pdbx_seq_one_letter_code
_entity_poly.pdbx_strand_id
1 'polypeptide(L)'
;ALRLGLGASNRDLLRQFAAEGLVLATLGAIVGIGLAVAILDAVVALAPDGIARIASASIDGRSLLFAAACLVAVTLAIGCVPLMAVGAPSIEALLRGRAAGVGGSTRAARFGSALLTVEVAGTAALLIVAGALTVSFLNLHRADLGFDRESVLTAFVNPSRVRYPDAAARRRFFRDVIARLGANAEVGDVFLPYTQTAIPLRYVVVRTTAGPAAARAVLRRALAEVDPEQPMSADLTTAELVERALSRERFQSALLLPFGVGSALLAALGVFGMVSDTANRRLRELALRQALGARRSRVLAELLRSTLACVLAGLCAGALLAIAASRALSLELFEIGLADPWIVVAVCSLILGVSVVACIGPAARVGRLDVGAMLRE
;
A
#
# COMPACT_ATOMS: atom_id res chain seq x y z
N ALA A 1 9.98 -20.59 32.82
CA ALA A 1 10.99 -21.38 33.55
C ALA A 1 11.01 -21.03 35.02
N LEU A 2 11.48 -19.84 35.43
CA LEU A 2 11.50 -19.41 36.84
C LEU A 2 10.12 -19.46 37.53
N ARG A 3 9.05 -18.96 36.90
CA ARG A 3 7.69 -18.97 37.49
C ARG A 3 6.98 -20.33 37.49
N LEU A 4 7.23 -21.16 36.47
CA LEU A 4 6.79 -22.57 36.48
C LEU A 4 7.55 -23.37 37.55
N GLY A 5 8.83 -23.03 37.79
CA GLY A 5 9.62 -23.57 38.89
C GLY A 5 9.18 -23.10 40.28
N LEU A 6 8.41 -22.01 40.36
CA LEU A 6 7.79 -21.47 41.58
C LEU A 6 6.33 -21.89 41.76
N GLY A 7 5.80 -22.80 40.92
CA GLY A 7 4.45 -23.36 41.07
C GLY A 7 3.31 -22.58 40.41
N ALA A 8 3.60 -21.59 39.56
CA ALA A 8 2.56 -20.87 38.82
C ALA A 8 1.82 -21.82 37.85
N SER A 9 0.49 -21.83 37.90
CA SER A 9 -0.31 -22.70 37.03
C SER A 9 -0.30 -22.18 35.59
N ASN A 10 -0.53 -23.07 34.61
CA ASN A 10 -0.67 -22.67 33.20
C ASN A 10 -1.79 -21.62 32.99
N ARG A 11 -2.78 -21.57 33.89
CA ARG A 11 -3.87 -20.58 33.89
C ARG A 11 -3.41 -19.18 34.30
N ASP A 12 -2.45 -19.08 35.22
CA ASP A 12 -1.93 -17.79 35.68
C ASP A 12 -1.05 -17.13 34.62
N LEU A 13 -0.24 -17.93 33.93
CA LEU A 13 0.52 -17.48 32.78
C LEU A 13 -0.40 -17.04 31.63
N LEU A 14 -1.46 -17.81 31.37
CA LEU A 14 -2.46 -17.44 30.36
C LEU A 14 -3.15 -16.12 30.66
N ARG A 15 -3.60 -15.91 31.90
CA ARG A 15 -4.23 -14.65 32.32
C ARG A 15 -3.28 -13.47 32.16
N GLN A 16 -2.01 -13.64 32.51
CA GLN A 16 -1.02 -12.59 32.38
C GLN A 16 -0.74 -12.25 30.90
N PHE A 17 -0.47 -13.25 30.05
CA PHE A 17 -0.24 -13.00 28.63
C PHE A 17 -1.47 -12.40 27.94
N ALA A 18 -2.67 -12.85 28.32
CA ALA A 18 -3.91 -12.26 27.82
C ALA A 18 -4.09 -10.80 28.28
N ALA A 19 -3.74 -10.48 29.54
CA ALA A 19 -3.82 -9.11 30.05
C ALA A 19 -2.81 -8.18 29.37
N GLU A 20 -1.56 -8.58 29.23
CA GLU A 20 -0.53 -7.80 28.52
C GLU A 20 -0.88 -7.63 27.04
N GLY A 21 -1.35 -8.70 26.39
CA GLY A 21 -1.81 -8.67 25.00
C GLY A 21 -3.02 -7.75 24.81
N LEU A 22 -3.97 -7.77 25.76
CA LEU A 22 -5.14 -6.90 25.71
C LEU A 22 -4.76 -5.42 25.85
N VAL A 23 -3.83 -5.07 26.74
CA VAL A 23 -3.35 -3.68 26.89
C VAL A 23 -2.66 -3.19 25.61
N LEU A 24 -1.82 -4.02 24.99
CA LEU A 24 -1.18 -3.67 23.73
C LEU A 24 -2.20 -3.57 22.58
N ALA A 25 -3.18 -4.48 22.54
CA ALA A 25 -4.24 -4.47 21.54
C ALA A 25 -5.13 -3.21 21.67
N THR A 26 -5.48 -2.79 22.88
CA THR A 26 -6.28 -1.58 23.08
C THR A 26 -5.52 -0.30 22.74
N LEU A 27 -4.24 -0.19 23.12
CA LEU A 27 -3.39 0.93 22.70
C LEU A 27 -3.24 0.97 21.18
N GLY A 28 -2.99 -0.18 20.54
CA GLY A 28 -2.94 -0.30 19.10
C GLY A 28 -4.26 0.09 18.42
N ALA A 29 -5.40 -0.28 19.00
CA ALA A 29 -6.71 0.10 18.50
C ALA A 29 -6.96 1.61 18.58
N ILE A 30 -6.57 2.26 19.67
CA ILE A 30 -6.70 3.72 19.83
C ILE A 30 -5.88 4.45 18.76
N VAL A 31 -4.63 4.06 18.56
CA VAL A 31 -3.77 4.63 17.52
C VAL A 31 -4.33 4.35 16.12
N GLY A 32 -4.81 3.13 15.88
CA GLY A 32 -5.41 2.74 14.61
C GLY A 32 -6.68 3.52 14.26
N ILE A 33 -7.54 3.80 15.24
CA ILE A 33 -8.74 4.63 15.06
C ILE A 33 -8.32 6.07 14.73
N GLY A 34 -7.35 6.64 15.47
CA GLY A 34 -6.84 7.98 15.18
C GLY A 34 -6.26 8.10 13.77
N LEU A 35 -5.50 7.09 13.33
CA LEU A 35 -4.97 7.03 11.97
C LEU A 35 -6.10 6.89 10.92
N ALA A 36 -7.12 6.08 11.20
CA ALA A 36 -8.26 5.91 10.30
C ALA A 36 -9.05 7.22 10.11
N VAL A 37 -9.25 7.99 11.18
CA VAL A 37 -9.86 9.33 11.12
C VAL A 37 -8.99 10.26 10.26
N ALA A 38 -7.69 10.33 10.54
CA ALA A 38 -6.78 11.21 9.81
C ALA A 38 -6.70 10.86 8.30
N ILE A 39 -6.70 9.57 7.96
CA ILE A 39 -6.73 9.12 6.56
C ILE A 39 -8.06 9.49 5.91
N LEU A 40 -9.19 9.27 6.59
CA LEU A 40 -10.51 9.61 6.06
C LEU A 40 -10.62 11.13 5.80
N ASP A 41 -10.18 11.96 6.74
CA ASP A 41 -10.19 13.41 6.59
C ASP A 41 -9.30 13.87 5.42
N ALA A 42 -8.10 13.30 5.30
CA ALA A 42 -7.20 13.59 4.18
C ALA A 42 -7.82 13.19 2.84
N VAL A 43 -8.46 12.02 2.76
CA VAL A 43 -9.13 11.53 1.57
C VAL A 43 -10.31 12.43 1.18
N VAL A 44 -11.13 12.85 2.16
CA VAL A 44 -12.26 13.76 1.92
C VAL A 44 -11.75 15.14 1.45
N ALA A 45 -10.65 15.64 2.03
CA ALA A 45 -10.04 16.91 1.62
C ALA A 45 -9.44 16.87 0.19
N LEU A 46 -9.02 15.69 -0.28
CA LEU A 46 -8.50 15.46 -1.63
C LEU A 46 -9.60 15.11 -2.65
N ALA A 47 -10.85 14.95 -2.22
CA ALA A 47 -11.94 14.51 -3.08
C ALA A 47 -12.39 15.64 -4.03
N PRO A 48 -12.52 15.38 -5.35
CA PRO A 48 -13.00 16.38 -6.30
C PRO A 48 -14.48 16.73 -6.09
N ASP A 49 -14.82 17.99 -6.35
CA ASP A 49 -16.18 18.51 -6.30
C ASP A 49 -17.12 17.72 -7.22
N GLY A 50 -18.25 17.26 -6.69
CA GLY A 50 -19.30 16.54 -7.45
C GLY A 50 -19.50 15.07 -7.08
N ILE A 51 -18.64 14.47 -6.23
CA ILE A 51 -18.88 13.13 -5.69
C ILE A 51 -19.69 13.24 -4.39
N ALA A 52 -21.01 13.43 -4.53
CA ALA A 52 -21.95 13.66 -3.42
C ALA A 52 -21.93 12.59 -2.29
N ARG A 53 -21.33 11.42 -2.53
CA ARG A 53 -21.32 10.30 -1.58
C ARG A 53 -20.06 10.21 -0.71
N ILE A 54 -18.97 10.92 -1.05
CA ILE A 54 -17.73 10.91 -0.26
C ILE A 54 -17.85 11.87 0.94
N ALA A 55 -18.57 12.98 0.78
CA ALA A 55 -18.82 13.93 1.87
C ALA A 55 -19.62 13.33 3.05
N SER A 56 -20.34 12.23 2.83
CA SER A 56 -21.08 11.51 3.87
C SER A 56 -20.30 10.32 4.45
N ALA A 57 -19.04 10.09 4.04
CA ALA A 57 -18.25 8.99 4.57
C ALA A 57 -17.82 9.31 6.01
N SER A 58 -18.33 8.53 6.97
CA SER A 58 -17.99 8.62 8.40
C SER A 58 -17.56 7.26 8.94
N ILE A 59 -16.76 7.28 10.00
CA ILE A 59 -16.46 6.07 10.78
C ILE A 59 -17.66 5.78 11.68
N ASP A 60 -18.50 4.84 11.25
CA ASP A 60 -19.71 4.47 11.98
C ASP A 60 -19.42 3.45 13.09
N GLY A 61 -20.26 3.41 14.13
CA GLY A 61 -20.13 2.45 15.23
C GLY A 61 -20.14 0.98 14.80
N ARG A 62 -20.80 0.63 13.68
CA ARG A 62 -20.78 -0.73 13.11
C ARG A 62 -19.39 -1.12 12.59
N SER A 63 -18.68 -0.20 11.96
CA SER A 63 -17.31 -0.43 11.47
C SER A 63 -16.33 -0.61 12.64
N LEU A 64 -16.49 0.19 13.70
CA LEU A 64 -15.71 0.06 14.93
C LEU A 64 -15.99 -1.26 15.66
N LEU A 65 -17.25 -1.70 15.74
CA LEU A 65 -17.62 -2.99 16.33
C LEU A 65 -17.01 -4.15 15.56
N PHE A 66 -17.07 -4.11 14.22
CA PHE A 66 -16.44 -5.11 13.36
C PHE A 66 -14.92 -5.16 13.57
N ALA A 67 -14.26 -4.01 13.56
CA ALA A 67 -12.81 -3.92 13.82
C ALA A 67 -12.44 -4.46 15.22
N ALA A 68 -13.23 -4.14 16.25
CA ALA A 68 -13.05 -4.67 17.60
C ALA A 68 -13.20 -6.20 17.65
N ALA A 69 -14.19 -6.76 16.94
CA ALA A 69 -14.37 -8.21 16.84
C ALA A 69 -13.17 -8.88 16.17
N CYS A 70 -12.66 -8.32 15.07
CA CYS A 70 -11.44 -8.80 14.41
C CYS A 70 -10.22 -8.75 15.33
N LEU A 71 -10.05 -7.64 16.07
CA LEU A 71 -8.94 -7.48 17.02
C LEU A 71 -8.97 -8.56 18.10
N VAL A 72 -10.14 -8.83 18.69
CA VAL A 72 -10.32 -9.88 19.70
C VAL A 72 -10.02 -11.25 19.10
N ALA A 73 -10.54 -11.55 17.91
CA ALA A 73 -10.31 -12.82 17.23
C ALA A 73 -8.82 -13.07 16.95
N VAL A 74 -8.09 -12.07 16.43
CA VAL A 74 -6.65 -12.16 16.16
C VAL A 74 -5.85 -12.30 17.46
N THR A 75 -6.20 -11.54 18.50
CA THR A 75 -5.51 -11.62 19.81
C THR A 75 -5.67 -13.00 20.44
N LEU A 76 -6.87 -13.58 20.36
CA LEU A 76 -7.13 -14.94 20.84
C LEU A 76 -6.39 -15.99 20.00
N ALA A 77 -6.41 -15.88 18.67
CA ALA A 77 -5.73 -16.82 17.78
C ALA A 77 -4.20 -16.83 18.03
N ILE A 78 -3.57 -15.66 18.10
CA ILE A 78 -2.14 -15.52 18.35
C ILE A 78 -1.79 -15.91 19.80
N GLY A 79 -2.62 -15.53 20.78
CA GLY A 79 -2.43 -15.87 22.19
C GLY A 79 -2.46 -17.39 22.47
N CYS A 80 -3.04 -18.19 21.58
CA CYS A 80 -3.03 -19.65 21.66
C CYS A 80 -1.74 -20.29 21.12
N VAL A 81 -0.95 -19.60 20.28
CA VAL A 81 0.27 -20.17 19.68
C VAL A 81 1.32 -20.62 20.72
N PRO A 82 1.61 -19.86 21.81
CA PRO A 82 2.52 -20.30 22.85
C PRO A 82 2.05 -21.58 23.57
N LEU A 83 0.74 -21.80 23.70
CA LEU A 83 0.18 -22.99 24.33
C LEU A 83 0.46 -24.26 23.54
N MET A 84 0.46 -24.15 22.21
CA MET A 84 0.76 -25.28 21.32
C MET A 84 2.27 -25.54 21.23
N ALA A 85 3.09 -24.50 21.35
CA ALA A 85 4.55 -24.61 21.30
C ALA A 85 5.16 -25.20 22.59
N VAL A 86 4.49 -25.04 23.73
CA VAL A 86 4.88 -25.68 25.00
C VAL A 86 4.14 -27.00 25.14
N GLY A 87 4.62 -28.03 24.45
CA GLY A 87 4.25 -29.42 24.78
C GLY A 87 4.59 -29.69 26.26
N ALA A 88 3.68 -30.34 26.98
CA ALA A 88 3.79 -30.58 28.42
C ALA A 88 5.22 -31.05 28.78
N PRO A 89 5.94 -30.37 29.69
CA PRO A 89 7.27 -30.81 30.08
C PRO A 89 7.15 -32.21 30.67
N SER A 90 7.76 -33.21 30.01
CA SER A 90 7.86 -34.54 30.59
C SER A 90 8.69 -34.42 31.87
N ILE A 91 8.09 -34.81 33.00
CA ILE A 91 8.73 -34.83 34.33
C ILE A 91 10.05 -35.62 34.28
N GLU A 92 10.15 -36.56 33.35
CA GLU A 92 11.35 -37.34 33.03
C GLU A 92 12.56 -36.48 32.59
N ALA A 93 12.34 -35.36 31.90
CA ALA A 93 13.41 -34.44 31.46
C ALA A 93 13.94 -33.56 32.61
N LEU A 94 13.12 -33.33 33.64
CA LEU A 94 13.49 -32.60 34.86
C LEU A 94 14.23 -33.50 35.86
N LEU A 95 13.87 -34.80 35.92
CA LEU A 95 14.48 -35.76 36.86
C LEU A 95 15.85 -36.29 36.43
N ARG A 96 16.20 -36.24 35.13
CA ARG A 96 17.51 -36.76 34.67
C ARG A 96 18.70 -35.82 34.91
N GLY A 97 18.53 -34.70 35.62
CA GLY A 97 19.66 -33.85 36.05
C GLY A 97 20.61 -33.45 34.92
N ARG A 98 20.13 -33.44 33.67
CA ARG A 98 20.94 -33.10 32.51
C ARG A 98 20.90 -31.59 32.44
N ALA A 99 21.97 -30.97 32.95
CA ALA A 99 22.33 -29.62 32.54
C ALA A 99 22.06 -29.54 31.03
N ALA A 100 21.17 -28.64 30.64
CA ALA A 100 20.86 -28.35 29.24
C ALA A 100 22.12 -27.74 28.61
N GLY A 101 23.14 -28.57 28.42
CA GLY A 101 24.44 -28.23 27.94
C GLY A 101 24.38 -28.06 26.42
N VAL A 102 24.64 -26.84 25.98
CA VAL A 102 25.60 -26.46 24.92
C VAL A 102 25.39 -27.03 23.49
N GLY A 103 24.44 -27.93 23.24
CA GLY A 103 24.20 -28.50 21.90
C GLY A 103 22.74 -28.75 21.50
N GLY A 104 21.78 -28.52 22.40
CA GLY A 104 20.37 -28.85 22.18
C GLY A 104 19.50 -27.63 21.82
N SER A 105 19.51 -27.19 20.56
CA SER A 105 18.33 -26.65 19.83
C SER A 105 18.69 -26.01 18.48
N THR A 106 19.69 -26.54 17.76
CA THR A 106 20.01 -26.13 16.38
C THR A 106 18.78 -26.07 15.49
N ARG A 107 17.79 -26.96 15.69
CA ARG A 107 16.51 -26.95 14.97
C ARG A 107 15.63 -25.73 15.32
N ALA A 108 15.51 -25.34 16.59
CA ALA A 108 14.74 -24.16 17.00
C ALA A 108 15.41 -22.85 16.56
N ALA A 109 16.75 -22.78 16.65
CA ALA A 109 17.52 -21.65 16.17
C ALA A 109 17.47 -21.52 14.63
N ARG A 110 17.52 -22.64 13.90
CA ARG A 110 17.34 -22.67 12.43
C ARG A 110 15.92 -22.29 12.02
N PHE A 111 14.91 -22.68 12.81
CA PHE A 111 13.51 -22.33 12.56
C PHE A 111 13.29 -20.81 12.69
N GLY A 112 13.86 -20.18 13.72
CA GLY A 112 13.81 -18.72 13.88
C GLY A 112 14.47 -17.97 12.72
N SER A 113 15.66 -18.41 12.29
CA SER A 113 16.34 -17.79 11.13
C SER A 113 15.59 -18.01 9.81
N ALA A 114 14.99 -19.19 9.62
CA ALA A 114 14.20 -19.49 8.42
C ALA A 114 12.93 -18.64 8.39
N LEU A 115 12.24 -18.51 9.52
CA LEU A 115 11.03 -17.70 9.64
C LEU A 115 11.33 -16.22 9.36
N LEU A 116 12.43 -15.67 9.91
CA LEU A 116 12.86 -14.31 9.59
C LEU A 116 13.15 -14.13 8.09
N THR A 117 13.83 -15.10 7.48
CA THR A 117 14.17 -15.04 6.05
C THR A 117 12.90 -15.07 5.18
N VAL A 118 11.95 -15.94 5.50
CA VAL A 118 10.66 -16.06 4.79
C VAL A 118 9.80 -14.80 4.99
N GLU A 119 9.72 -14.28 6.20
CA GLU A 119 8.97 -13.06 6.52
C GLU A 119 9.54 -11.87 5.74
N VAL A 120 10.86 -11.69 5.78
CA VAL A 120 11.53 -10.60 5.04
C VAL A 120 11.36 -10.77 3.54
N ALA A 121 11.46 -12.00 3.01
CA ALA A 121 11.26 -12.28 1.59
C ALA A 121 9.83 -11.97 1.14
N GLY A 122 8.82 -12.44 1.88
CA GLY A 122 7.41 -12.16 1.60
C GLY A 122 7.10 -10.67 1.69
N THR A 123 7.58 -10.01 2.76
CA THR A 123 7.42 -8.57 2.95
C THR A 123 8.06 -7.76 1.82
N ALA A 124 9.30 -8.06 1.47
CA ALA A 124 10.01 -7.38 0.39
C ALA A 124 9.32 -7.61 -0.96
N ALA A 125 8.90 -8.85 -1.25
CA ALA A 125 8.19 -9.17 -2.48
C ALA A 125 6.89 -8.38 -2.61
N LEU A 126 6.07 -8.37 -1.55
CA LEU A 126 4.80 -7.66 -1.52
C LEU A 126 4.99 -6.14 -1.66
N LEU A 127 5.94 -5.54 -0.95
CA LEU A 127 6.20 -4.10 -1.04
C LEU A 127 6.76 -3.69 -2.40
N ILE A 128 7.66 -4.48 -3.00
CA ILE A 128 8.20 -4.19 -4.33
C ILE A 128 7.09 -4.27 -5.38
N VAL A 129 6.28 -5.33 -5.38
CA VAL A 129 5.19 -5.48 -6.35
C VAL A 129 4.12 -4.42 -6.15
N ALA A 130 3.68 -4.16 -4.92
CA ALA A 130 2.68 -3.12 -4.63
C ALA A 130 3.17 -1.71 -4.99
N GLY A 131 4.43 -1.41 -4.68
CA GLY A 131 5.06 -0.15 -5.06
C GLY A 131 5.17 0.00 -6.57
N ALA A 132 5.64 -1.04 -7.27
CA ALA A 132 5.73 -1.04 -8.74
C ALA A 132 4.36 -0.85 -9.41
N LEU A 133 3.31 -1.49 -8.90
CA LEU A 133 1.95 -1.29 -9.39
C LEU A 133 1.45 0.14 -9.15
N THR A 134 1.76 0.71 -7.98
CA THR A 134 1.38 2.09 -7.65
C THR A 134 2.10 3.09 -8.55
N VAL A 135 3.41 2.93 -8.77
CA VAL A 135 4.19 3.81 -9.65
C VAL A 135 3.79 3.63 -11.11
N SER A 136 3.57 2.39 -11.57
CA SER A 136 3.08 2.13 -12.93
C SER A 136 1.74 2.84 -13.16
N PHE A 137 0.80 2.72 -12.22
CA PHE A 137 -0.46 3.45 -12.27
C PHE A 137 -0.25 4.96 -12.32
N LEU A 138 0.66 5.52 -11.52
CA LEU A 138 0.96 6.96 -11.53
C LEU A 138 1.61 7.44 -12.84
N ASN A 139 2.46 6.61 -13.45
CA ASN A 139 3.15 6.93 -14.70
C ASN A 139 2.19 6.92 -15.90
N LEU A 140 1.23 6.00 -15.92
CA LEU A 140 0.22 5.89 -16.99
C LEU A 140 -0.59 7.18 -17.16
N HIS A 141 -0.74 7.97 -16.09
CA HIS A 141 -1.45 9.26 -16.10
C HIS A 141 -0.58 10.48 -16.44
N ARG A 142 0.75 10.34 -16.46
CA ARG A 142 1.69 11.41 -16.85
C ARG A 142 2.14 11.30 -18.30
N ALA A 143 1.78 10.23 -19.00
CA ALA A 143 2.09 10.05 -20.42
C ALA A 143 1.50 11.22 -21.21
N ASP A 144 2.36 11.88 -21.98
CA ASP A 144 1.95 13.04 -22.76
C ASP A 144 0.98 12.56 -23.85
N LEU A 145 -0.25 13.06 -23.82
CA LEU A 145 -1.32 12.57 -24.67
C LEU A 145 -1.09 12.92 -26.16
N GLY A 146 0.00 13.59 -26.49
CA GLY A 146 0.41 13.93 -27.85
C GLY A 146 -0.44 15.02 -28.51
N PHE A 147 -1.30 15.71 -27.76
CA PHE A 147 -2.15 16.78 -28.27
C PHE A 147 -2.15 18.04 -27.38
N ASP A 148 -2.25 19.20 -28.03
CA ASP A 148 -2.32 20.53 -27.42
C ASP A 148 -3.63 20.70 -26.61
N ARG A 149 -3.50 20.94 -25.30
CA ARG A 149 -4.61 20.98 -24.32
C ARG A 149 -5.16 22.40 -24.12
N GLU A 150 -4.39 23.44 -24.43
CA GLU A 150 -4.75 24.83 -24.10
C GLU A 150 -5.51 25.51 -25.25
N SER A 151 -5.24 25.08 -26.48
CA SER A 151 -5.80 25.68 -27.70
C SER A 151 -7.05 24.98 -28.23
N VAL A 152 -7.68 24.08 -27.47
CA VAL A 152 -8.79 23.24 -27.96
C VAL A 152 -10.02 23.32 -27.02
N LEU A 153 -11.15 23.78 -27.54
CA LEU A 153 -12.45 23.79 -26.87
C LEU A 153 -13.24 22.53 -27.25
N THR A 154 -13.80 21.80 -26.27
CA THR A 154 -14.67 20.64 -26.54
C THR A 154 -16.06 20.89 -25.99
N ALA A 155 -17.00 21.17 -26.87
CA ALA A 155 -18.39 21.42 -26.53
C ALA A 155 -19.24 20.16 -26.69
N PHE A 156 -20.10 19.90 -25.70
CA PHE A 156 -21.11 18.86 -25.80
C PHE A 156 -22.35 19.43 -26.48
N VAL A 157 -22.66 18.91 -27.67
CA VAL A 157 -23.83 19.33 -28.43
C VAL A 157 -24.69 18.11 -28.67
N ASN A 158 -25.78 17.97 -27.91
CA ASN A 158 -26.72 16.87 -28.07
C ASN A 158 -28.01 17.38 -28.74
N PRO A 159 -28.11 17.30 -30.09
CA PRO A 159 -29.30 17.77 -30.78
C PRO A 159 -30.54 17.03 -30.28
N SER A 160 -31.59 17.78 -29.96
CA SER A 160 -32.85 17.23 -29.43
C SER A 160 -33.38 16.11 -30.33
N ARG A 161 -33.65 14.92 -29.76
CA ARG A 161 -34.23 13.78 -30.49
C ARG A 161 -35.66 14.04 -30.95
N VAL A 162 -36.34 15.02 -30.36
CA VAL A 162 -37.70 15.42 -30.74
C VAL A 162 -37.67 16.31 -31.98
N ARG A 163 -36.71 17.23 -32.05
CA ARG A 163 -36.55 18.16 -33.19
C ARG A 163 -35.75 17.58 -34.36
N TYR A 164 -34.83 16.65 -34.07
CA TYR A 164 -34.00 15.96 -35.06
C TYR A 164 -34.11 14.43 -34.90
N PRO A 165 -35.27 13.83 -35.24
CA PRO A 165 -35.56 12.42 -34.96
C PRO A 165 -34.70 11.46 -35.79
N ASP A 166 -34.39 11.79 -37.04
CA ASP A 166 -33.67 10.94 -37.97
C ASP A 166 -32.16 11.24 -38.01
N ALA A 167 -31.37 10.28 -38.48
CA ALA A 167 -29.92 10.41 -38.53
C ALA A 167 -29.44 11.42 -39.59
N ALA A 168 -30.22 11.64 -40.66
CA ALA A 168 -29.86 12.54 -41.74
C ALA A 168 -30.02 14.01 -41.32
N ALA A 169 -31.12 14.38 -40.66
CA ALA A 169 -31.32 15.70 -40.08
C ALA A 169 -30.25 16.01 -39.02
N ARG A 170 -29.94 15.03 -38.19
CA ARG A 170 -28.86 15.09 -37.20
C ARG A 170 -27.48 15.31 -37.84
N ARG A 171 -27.18 14.73 -39.00
CA ARG A 171 -25.92 14.97 -39.74
C ARG A 171 -25.91 16.36 -40.38
N ARG A 172 -27.04 16.81 -40.93
CA ARG A 172 -27.19 18.14 -41.51
C ARG A 172 -26.96 19.23 -40.46
N PHE A 173 -27.54 19.08 -39.27
CA PHE A 173 -27.31 19.99 -38.14
C PHE A 173 -25.80 20.22 -37.88
N PHE A 174 -25.01 19.14 -37.71
CA PHE A 174 -23.57 19.30 -37.48
C PHE A 174 -22.83 19.89 -38.69
N ARG A 175 -23.23 19.52 -39.91
CA ARG A 175 -22.66 20.10 -41.13
C ARG A 175 -22.87 21.60 -41.19
N ASP A 176 -24.07 22.07 -40.86
CA ASP A 176 -24.44 23.49 -40.89
C ASP A 176 -23.71 24.27 -39.78
N VAL A 177 -23.57 23.67 -38.59
CA VAL A 177 -22.76 24.23 -37.49
C VAL A 177 -21.29 24.37 -37.91
N ILE A 178 -20.69 23.32 -38.49
CA ILE A 178 -19.30 23.35 -38.96
C ILE A 178 -19.11 24.39 -40.07
N ALA A 179 -20.02 24.45 -41.04
CA ALA A 179 -19.96 25.41 -42.14
C ALA A 179 -19.94 26.87 -41.65
N ARG A 180 -20.67 27.17 -40.56
CA ARG A 180 -20.70 28.50 -39.94
C ARG A 180 -19.49 28.83 -39.08
N LEU A 181 -18.72 27.81 -38.65
CA LEU A 181 -17.46 28.01 -37.93
C LEU A 181 -16.29 28.44 -38.84
N GLY A 182 -16.46 28.37 -40.16
CA GLY A 182 -15.53 28.93 -41.16
C GLY A 182 -14.56 27.92 -41.79
N ALA A 183 -13.87 28.36 -42.85
CA ALA A 183 -13.13 27.53 -43.81
C ALA A 183 -11.90 26.75 -43.28
N ASN A 184 -11.50 26.96 -42.02
CA ASN A 184 -10.35 26.29 -41.40
C ASN A 184 -10.74 25.12 -40.48
N ALA A 185 -12.02 24.74 -40.46
CA ALA A 185 -12.49 23.58 -39.70
C ALA A 185 -12.24 22.29 -40.51
N GLU A 186 -11.14 21.59 -40.23
CA GLU A 186 -10.91 20.25 -40.76
C GLU A 186 -11.89 19.26 -40.14
N VAL A 187 -12.74 18.65 -40.97
CA VAL A 187 -13.64 17.57 -40.56
C VAL A 187 -12.89 16.25 -40.75
N GLY A 188 -12.30 15.73 -39.68
CA GLY A 188 -11.81 14.36 -39.65
C GLY A 188 -12.99 13.40 -39.52
N ASP A 189 -13.44 12.82 -40.62
CA ASP A 189 -14.47 11.78 -40.57
C ASP A 189 -13.82 10.45 -40.12
N VAL A 190 -14.15 9.99 -38.90
CA VAL A 190 -13.88 8.62 -38.46
C VAL A 190 -15.15 7.80 -38.65
N PHE A 191 -15.13 6.83 -39.57
CA PHE A 191 -16.25 5.92 -39.80
C PHE A 191 -16.28 4.84 -38.71
N LEU A 192 -17.26 4.91 -37.81
CA LEU A 192 -17.54 3.89 -36.80
C LEU A 192 -18.90 3.23 -37.09
N PRO A 193 -18.96 1.91 -37.36
CA PRO A 193 -20.20 1.20 -37.65
C PRO A 193 -21.22 1.33 -36.51
N TYR A 194 -22.45 1.71 -36.86
CA TYR A 194 -23.54 1.93 -35.88
C TYR A 194 -23.90 0.66 -35.08
N THR A 195 -23.64 -0.52 -35.63
CA THR A 195 -23.84 -1.81 -34.95
C THR A 195 -22.78 -2.11 -33.89
N GLN A 196 -21.65 -1.39 -33.88
CA GLN A 196 -20.54 -1.62 -32.95
C GLN A 196 -20.57 -0.64 -31.76
N THR A 197 -21.06 0.59 -31.93
CA THR A 197 -21.14 1.58 -30.83
C THR A 197 -22.39 2.46 -30.96
N ALA A 198 -23.45 2.10 -30.25
CA ALA A 198 -24.63 2.94 -30.08
C ALA A 198 -24.39 4.05 -29.03
N ILE A 199 -23.42 4.94 -29.26
CA ILE A 199 -23.11 6.02 -28.31
C ILE A 199 -23.71 7.34 -28.80
N PRO A 200 -24.66 7.97 -28.07
CA PRO A 200 -25.33 9.21 -28.48
C PRO A 200 -24.57 10.50 -28.11
N LEU A 201 -23.33 10.41 -27.62
CA LEU A 201 -22.55 11.58 -27.24
C LEU A 201 -21.88 12.18 -28.48
N ARG A 202 -22.24 13.40 -28.83
CA ARG A 202 -21.71 14.12 -29.99
C ARG A 202 -21.00 15.37 -29.50
N TYR A 203 -19.71 15.43 -29.80
CA TYR A 203 -18.80 16.48 -29.36
C TYR A 203 -18.47 17.37 -30.56
N VAL A 204 -18.40 18.67 -30.33
CA VAL A 204 -17.80 19.62 -31.27
C VAL A 204 -16.47 20.07 -30.67
N VAL A 205 -15.38 19.76 -31.34
CA VAL A 205 -14.03 20.13 -30.92
C VAL A 205 -13.56 21.27 -31.80
N VAL A 206 -13.22 22.41 -31.20
CA VAL A 206 -12.81 23.63 -31.90
C VAL A 206 -11.39 23.99 -31.46
N ARG A 207 -10.44 23.95 -32.40
CA ARG A 207 -9.09 24.50 -32.19
C ARG A 207 -9.13 26.02 -32.38
N THR A 208 -8.55 26.79 -31.46
CA THR A 208 -8.58 28.26 -31.48
C THR A 208 -7.24 28.86 -31.08
N THR A 209 -6.83 29.92 -31.77
CA THR A 209 -5.65 30.74 -31.43
C THR A 209 -6.02 32.00 -30.62
N ALA A 210 -7.29 32.38 -30.61
CA ALA A 210 -7.81 33.55 -29.89
C ALA A 210 -8.24 33.25 -28.44
N GLY A 211 -7.98 32.02 -27.98
CA GLY A 211 -8.34 31.52 -26.66
C GLY A 211 -9.76 30.91 -26.59
N PRO A 212 -10.04 30.09 -25.54
CA PRO A 212 -11.26 29.29 -25.46
C PRO A 212 -12.55 30.11 -25.27
N ALA A 213 -12.46 31.25 -24.58
CA ALA A 213 -13.60 32.14 -24.34
C ALA A 213 -14.13 32.77 -25.64
N ALA A 214 -13.23 33.19 -26.53
CA ALA A 214 -13.59 33.73 -27.84
C ALA A 214 -14.22 32.66 -28.73
N ALA A 215 -13.63 31.46 -28.78
CA ALA A 215 -14.19 30.32 -29.50
C ALA A 215 -15.58 29.91 -28.97
N ARG A 216 -15.78 29.96 -27.64
CA ARG A 216 -17.07 29.70 -27.00
C ARG A 216 -18.14 30.69 -27.45
N ALA A 217 -17.80 31.99 -27.51
CA ALA A 217 -18.73 33.02 -27.97
C ALA A 217 -19.13 32.81 -29.45
N VAL A 218 -18.17 32.42 -30.31
CA VAL A 218 -18.42 32.12 -31.72
C VAL A 218 -19.31 30.88 -31.87
N LEU A 219 -18.97 29.79 -31.18
CA LEU A 219 -19.74 28.54 -31.24
C LEU A 219 -21.18 28.74 -30.71
N ARG A 220 -21.37 29.51 -29.64
CA ARG A 220 -22.70 29.83 -29.11
C ARG A 220 -23.54 30.61 -30.10
N ARG A 221 -22.94 31.57 -30.82
CA ARG A 221 -23.64 32.31 -31.89
C ARG A 221 -24.00 31.37 -33.04
N ALA A 222 -23.06 30.56 -33.52
CA ALA A 222 -23.32 29.60 -34.60
C ALA A 222 -24.43 28.61 -34.23
N LEU A 223 -24.44 28.09 -33.00
CA LEU A 223 -25.51 27.22 -32.50
C LEU A 223 -26.86 27.94 -32.44
N ALA A 224 -26.90 29.16 -31.90
CA ALA A 224 -28.14 29.94 -31.78
C ALA A 224 -28.74 30.31 -33.14
N GLU A 225 -27.91 30.54 -34.15
CA GLU A 225 -28.38 30.78 -35.52
C GLU A 225 -28.93 29.50 -36.19
N VAL A 226 -28.48 28.30 -35.79
CA VAL A 226 -28.97 27.02 -36.33
C VAL A 226 -30.22 26.59 -35.58
N ASP A 227 -30.19 26.67 -34.26
CA ASP A 227 -31.28 26.31 -33.37
C ASP A 227 -31.22 27.13 -32.06
N PRO A 228 -32.09 28.15 -31.91
CA PRO A 228 -32.09 29.02 -30.73
C PRO A 228 -32.42 28.30 -29.42
N GLU A 229 -33.14 27.17 -29.46
CA GLU A 229 -33.52 26.44 -28.24
C GLU A 229 -32.57 25.30 -27.89
N GLN A 230 -31.49 25.12 -28.65
CA GLN A 230 -30.54 24.05 -28.39
C GLN A 230 -29.63 24.41 -27.21
N PRO A 231 -29.74 23.71 -26.06
CA PRO A 231 -28.86 23.97 -24.92
C PRO A 231 -27.43 23.51 -25.23
N MET A 232 -26.45 24.34 -24.86
CA MET A 232 -25.04 23.97 -24.81
C MET A 232 -24.75 23.40 -23.42
N SER A 233 -24.79 22.07 -23.27
CA SER A 233 -24.89 21.41 -21.96
C SER A 233 -23.57 21.27 -21.20
N ALA A 234 -22.42 21.58 -21.81
CA ALA A 234 -21.15 21.76 -21.11
C ALA A 234 -20.16 22.49 -22.04
N ASP A 235 -19.63 23.60 -21.57
CA ASP A 235 -18.71 24.50 -22.26
C ASP A 235 -17.27 24.32 -21.77
N LEU A 236 -16.89 23.09 -21.46
CA LEU A 236 -15.57 22.77 -20.91
C LEU A 236 -14.49 22.91 -22.00
N THR A 237 -13.38 23.53 -21.67
CA THR A 237 -12.16 23.41 -22.48
C THR A 237 -11.67 21.97 -22.46
N THR A 238 -10.91 21.52 -23.47
CA THR A 238 -10.27 20.18 -23.39
C THR A 238 -9.39 20.06 -22.16
N ALA A 239 -8.71 21.14 -21.76
CA ALA A 239 -8.00 21.22 -20.49
C ALA A 239 -8.91 20.90 -19.29
N GLU A 240 -10.07 21.55 -19.15
CA GLU A 240 -11.02 21.29 -18.06
C GLU A 240 -11.65 19.89 -18.12
N LEU A 241 -11.87 19.36 -19.33
CA LEU A 241 -12.36 17.99 -19.55
C LEU A 241 -11.35 16.93 -19.14
N VAL A 242 -10.10 17.13 -19.56
CA VAL A 242 -8.97 16.29 -19.17
C VAL A 242 -8.72 16.43 -17.67
N GLU A 243 -8.80 17.63 -17.11
CA GLU A 243 -8.63 17.86 -15.67
C GLU A 243 -9.74 17.21 -14.84
N ARG A 244 -11.00 17.22 -15.30
CA ARG A 244 -12.10 16.47 -14.66
C ARG A 244 -11.98 14.96 -14.81
N ALA A 245 -11.50 14.47 -15.95
CA ALA A 245 -11.24 13.04 -16.15
C ALA A 245 -10.09 12.59 -15.24
N LEU A 246 -9.00 13.35 -15.24
CA LEU A 246 -7.81 13.10 -14.43
C LEU A 246 -8.08 13.33 -12.95
N SER A 247 -8.99 14.20 -12.51
CA SER A 247 -9.26 14.38 -11.07
C SER A 247 -9.90 13.13 -10.46
N ARG A 248 -10.77 12.45 -11.20
CA ARG A 248 -11.38 11.18 -10.78
C ARG A 248 -10.36 10.04 -10.71
N GLU A 249 -9.46 9.98 -11.69
CA GLU A 249 -8.38 8.99 -11.72
C GLU A 249 -7.25 9.29 -10.71
N ARG A 250 -6.88 10.57 -10.54
CA ARG A 250 -5.95 11.04 -9.52
C ARG A 250 -6.49 10.73 -8.13
N PHE A 251 -7.79 10.89 -7.89
CA PHE A 251 -8.41 10.49 -6.63
C PHE A 251 -8.23 8.99 -6.35
N GLN A 252 -8.40 8.13 -7.37
CA GLN A 252 -8.14 6.69 -7.24
C GLN A 252 -6.65 6.40 -6.95
N SER A 253 -5.72 7.09 -7.62
CA SER A 253 -4.28 6.96 -7.31
C SER A 253 -3.92 7.48 -5.91
N ALA A 254 -4.58 8.55 -5.47
CA ALA A 254 -4.36 9.18 -4.16
C ALA A 254 -4.87 8.29 -3.03
N LEU A 255 -5.93 7.50 -3.27
CA LEU A 255 -6.42 6.48 -2.34
C LEU A 255 -5.42 5.34 -2.14
N LEU A 256 -4.66 4.94 -3.17
CA LEU A 256 -3.64 3.88 -3.03
C LEU A 256 -2.49 4.29 -2.12
N LEU A 257 -2.18 5.59 -2.05
CA LEU A 257 -1.05 6.12 -1.29
C LEU A 257 -1.15 5.84 0.22
N PRO A 258 -2.26 6.14 0.95
CA PRO A 258 -2.40 5.78 2.35
C PRO A 258 -2.40 4.27 2.58
N PHE A 259 -2.93 3.45 1.66
CA PHE A 259 -2.82 1.99 1.77
C PHE A 259 -1.38 1.53 1.63
N GLY A 260 -0.64 2.05 0.65
CA GLY A 260 0.78 1.73 0.44
C GLY A 260 1.65 2.14 1.63
N VAL A 261 1.46 3.35 2.16
CA VAL A 261 2.15 3.83 3.37
C VAL A 261 1.77 2.97 4.57
N GLY A 262 0.49 2.67 4.76
CA GLY A 262 0.01 1.80 5.85
C GLY A 262 0.62 0.40 5.78
N SER A 263 0.64 -0.21 4.59
CA SER A 263 1.28 -1.51 4.36
C SER A 263 2.79 -1.47 4.64
N ALA A 264 3.49 -0.41 4.21
CA ALA A 264 4.91 -0.24 4.50
C ALA A 264 5.21 -0.09 6.00
N LEU A 265 4.36 0.63 6.74
CA LEU A 265 4.47 0.76 8.19
C LEU A 265 4.22 -0.56 8.91
N LEU A 266 3.18 -1.31 8.52
CA LEU A 266 2.88 -2.63 9.09
C LEU A 266 4.00 -3.63 8.79
N ALA A 267 4.53 -3.62 7.57
CA ALA A 267 5.71 -4.39 7.18
C ALA A 267 6.93 -4.04 8.04
N ALA A 268 7.21 -2.74 8.24
CA ALA A 268 8.31 -2.29 9.09
C ALA A 268 8.12 -2.77 10.54
N LEU A 269 6.91 -2.68 11.10
CA LEU A 269 6.60 -3.18 12.44
C LEU A 269 6.79 -4.70 12.56
N GLY A 270 6.33 -5.47 11.57
CA GLY A 270 6.48 -6.92 11.53
C GLY A 270 7.95 -7.35 11.48
N VAL A 271 8.72 -6.76 10.55
CA VAL A 271 10.18 -6.99 10.44
C VAL A 271 10.89 -6.56 11.72
N PHE A 272 10.55 -5.40 12.29
CA PHE A 272 11.14 -4.93 13.55
C PHE A 272 10.93 -5.93 14.68
N GLY A 273 9.71 -6.44 14.85
CA GLY A 273 9.37 -7.43 15.88
C GLY A 273 10.16 -8.73 15.71
N MET A 274 10.17 -9.28 14.48
CA MET A 274 10.87 -10.53 14.16
C MET A 274 12.40 -10.42 14.29
N VAL A 275 12.99 -9.32 13.81
CA VAL A 275 14.43 -9.05 13.95
C VAL A 275 14.79 -8.85 15.43
N SER A 276 13.99 -8.09 16.18
CA SER A 276 14.21 -7.85 17.61
C SER A 276 14.16 -9.14 18.43
N ASP A 277 13.21 -10.05 18.14
CA ASP A 277 13.13 -11.34 18.81
C ASP A 277 14.34 -12.22 18.47
N THR A 278 14.68 -12.32 17.18
CA THR A 278 15.84 -13.09 16.71
C THR A 278 17.14 -12.57 17.32
N ALA A 279 17.33 -11.25 17.36
CA ALA A 279 18.47 -10.60 17.99
C ALA A 279 18.53 -10.88 19.49
N ASN A 280 17.41 -10.81 20.22
CA ASN A 280 17.36 -11.14 21.65
C ASN A 280 17.64 -12.61 21.95
N ARG A 281 17.29 -13.54 21.05
CA ARG A 281 17.66 -14.96 21.17
C ARG A 281 19.17 -15.14 20.99
N ARG A 282 19.75 -14.55 19.94
CA ARG A 282 21.21 -14.57 19.69
C ARG A 282 22.02 -13.89 20.79
N LEU A 283 21.48 -12.80 21.34
CA LEU A 283 22.07 -12.08 22.46
C LEU A 283 22.31 -13.00 23.66
N ARG A 284 21.33 -13.84 24.01
CA ARG A 284 21.43 -14.78 25.14
C ARG A 284 22.55 -15.81 24.93
N GLU A 285 22.71 -16.31 23.71
CA GLU A 285 23.80 -17.23 23.36
C GLU A 285 25.17 -16.53 23.43
N LEU A 286 25.26 -15.31 22.91
CA LEU A 286 26.51 -14.55 22.85
C LEU A 286 26.91 -13.97 24.21
N ALA A 287 25.95 -13.65 25.07
CA ALA A 287 26.19 -13.19 26.44
C ALA A 287 26.91 -14.26 27.27
N LEU A 288 26.58 -15.54 27.07
CA LEU A 288 27.32 -16.65 27.68
C LEU A 288 28.78 -16.68 27.20
N ARG A 289 29.03 -16.44 25.91
CA ARG A 289 30.39 -16.35 25.36
C ARG A 289 31.15 -15.12 25.91
N GLN A 290 30.46 -14.02 26.15
CA GLN A 290 31.03 -12.83 26.80
C GLN A 290 31.39 -13.11 28.25
N ALA A 291 30.56 -13.84 29.00
CA ALA A 291 30.86 -14.27 30.37
C ALA A 291 32.12 -15.15 30.43
N LEU A 292 32.41 -15.91 29.36
CA LEU A 292 33.64 -16.69 29.19
C LEU A 292 34.84 -15.86 28.67
N GLY A 293 34.72 -14.54 28.57
CA GLY A 293 35.83 -13.63 28.24
C GLY A 293 35.86 -13.09 26.81
N ALA A 294 34.82 -13.30 25.99
CA ALA A 294 34.79 -12.73 24.63
C ALA A 294 34.69 -11.19 24.63
N ARG A 295 35.47 -10.53 23.77
CA ARG A 295 35.50 -9.06 23.61
C ARG A 295 34.15 -8.54 23.08
N ARG A 296 33.64 -7.45 23.67
CA ARG A 296 32.31 -6.85 23.33
C ARG A 296 32.13 -6.54 21.85
N SER A 297 33.16 -6.00 21.18
CA SER A 297 33.11 -5.69 19.74
C SER A 297 32.90 -6.93 18.87
N ARG A 298 33.48 -8.08 19.26
CA ARG A 298 33.32 -9.35 18.56
C ARG A 298 31.92 -9.92 18.72
N VAL A 299 31.34 -9.77 19.91
CA VAL A 299 29.95 -10.17 20.20
C VAL A 299 28.96 -9.33 19.38
N LEU A 300 29.15 -8.00 19.34
CA LEU A 300 28.29 -7.10 18.56
C LEU A 300 28.40 -7.36 17.06
N ALA A 301 29.62 -7.57 16.54
CA ALA A 301 29.83 -7.89 15.13
C ALA A 301 29.18 -9.22 14.73
N GLU A 302 29.28 -10.24 15.60
CA GLU A 302 28.66 -11.55 15.34
C GLU A 302 27.13 -11.49 15.39
N LEU A 303 26.57 -10.74 16.36
CA LEU A 303 25.14 -10.49 16.44
C LEU A 303 24.63 -9.87 15.14
N LEU A 304 25.22 -8.74 14.74
CA LEU A 304 24.84 -8.01 13.53
C LEU A 304 25.02 -8.85 12.26
N ARG A 305 26.14 -9.55 12.11
CA ARG A 305 26.41 -10.37 10.92
C ARG A 305 25.39 -11.50 10.79
N SER A 306 25.07 -12.17 11.90
CA SER A 306 24.12 -13.29 11.88
C SER A 306 22.69 -12.87 11.55
N THR A 307 22.23 -11.74 12.09
CA THR A 307 20.88 -11.22 11.83
C THR A 307 20.76 -10.60 10.45
N LEU A 308 21.73 -9.76 10.06
CA LEU A 308 21.75 -9.12 8.75
C LEU A 308 21.92 -10.12 7.62
N ALA A 309 22.65 -11.23 7.81
CA ALA A 309 22.74 -12.28 6.79
C ALA A 309 21.37 -12.89 6.44
N CYS A 310 20.51 -13.15 7.45
CA CYS A 310 19.14 -13.63 7.21
C CYS A 310 18.28 -12.58 6.53
N VAL A 311 18.39 -11.31 6.93
CA VAL A 311 17.66 -10.20 6.28
C VAL A 311 18.09 -10.05 4.83
N LEU A 312 19.39 -10.08 4.53
CA LEU A 312 19.91 -9.99 3.17
C LEU A 312 19.49 -11.18 2.31
N ALA A 313 19.51 -12.40 2.86
CA ALA A 313 19.00 -13.59 2.17
C ALA A 313 17.51 -13.44 1.85
N GLY A 314 16.72 -12.92 2.80
CA GLY A 314 15.31 -12.62 2.63
C GLY A 314 15.08 -11.58 1.55
N LEU A 315 15.83 -10.47 1.56
CA LEU A 315 15.75 -9.42 0.54
C LEU A 315 16.07 -9.93 -0.87
N CYS A 316 17.12 -10.76 -1.01
CA CYS A 316 17.46 -11.38 -2.29
C CYS A 316 16.33 -12.28 -2.79
N ALA A 317 15.81 -13.16 -1.93
CA ALA A 317 14.70 -14.04 -2.26
C ALA A 317 13.43 -13.24 -2.60
N GLY A 318 13.14 -12.18 -1.83
CA GLY A 318 11.99 -11.30 -2.04
C GLY A 318 12.07 -10.53 -3.36
N ALA A 319 13.24 -10.02 -3.73
CA ALA A 319 13.46 -9.36 -5.02
C ALA A 319 13.26 -10.35 -6.19
N LEU A 320 13.78 -11.57 -6.09
CA LEU A 320 13.56 -12.62 -7.09
C LEU A 320 12.07 -12.99 -7.21
N LEU A 321 11.37 -13.13 -6.08
CA LEU A 321 9.92 -13.37 -6.05
C LEU A 321 9.13 -12.21 -6.66
N ALA A 322 9.52 -10.97 -6.38
CA ALA A 322 8.89 -9.78 -6.96
C ALA A 322 9.06 -9.71 -8.47
N ILE A 323 10.25 -10.04 -8.99
CA ILE A 323 10.51 -10.09 -10.42
C ILE A 323 9.67 -11.19 -11.07
N ALA A 324 9.59 -12.38 -10.45
CA ALA A 324 8.76 -13.48 -10.96
C ALA A 324 7.26 -13.10 -10.97
N ALA A 325 6.76 -12.49 -9.90
CA ALA A 325 5.39 -12.01 -9.80
C ALA A 325 5.09 -10.91 -10.82
N SER A 326 5.99 -9.93 -10.98
CA SER A 326 5.83 -8.84 -11.95
C SER A 326 5.79 -9.38 -13.38
N ARG A 327 6.61 -10.39 -13.70
CA ARG A 327 6.57 -11.09 -14.99
C ARG A 327 5.25 -11.81 -15.21
N ALA A 328 4.75 -12.52 -14.20
CA ALA A 328 3.44 -13.19 -14.30
C ALA A 328 2.32 -12.18 -14.56
N LEU A 329 2.33 -11.03 -13.88
CA LEU A 329 1.35 -9.96 -14.08
C LEU A 329 1.46 -9.29 -15.45
N SER A 330 2.68 -9.13 -16.00
CA SER A 330 2.89 -8.54 -17.32
C SER A 330 2.31 -9.35 -18.48
N LEU A 331 1.93 -10.62 -18.25
CA LEU A 331 1.24 -11.44 -19.25
C LEU A 331 -0.24 -11.06 -19.40
N GLU A 332 -0.85 -10.50 -18.35
CA GLU A 332 -2.28 -10.11 -18.36
C GLU A 332 -2.48 -8.59 -18.46
N LEU A 333 -1.55 -7.79 -17.93
CA LEU A 333 -1.61 -6.33 -17.97
C LEU A 333 -0.52 -5.76 -18.90
N PHE A 334 -0.95 -5.10 -19.97
CA PHE A 334 -0.09 -4.32 -20.86
C PHE A 334 0.60 -3.20 -20.04
N GLU A 335 1.90 -2.98 -20.27
CA GLU A 335 2.73 -1.89 -19.69
C GLU A 335 3.15 -1.96 -18.20
N ILE A 336 3.16 -3.12 -17.54
CA ILE A 336 3.87 -3.23 -16.24
C ILE A 336 5.38 -3.31 -16.52
N GLY A 337 6.08 -2.18 -16.34
CA GLY A 337 7.54 -2.16 -16.34
C GLY A 337 8.11 -3.16 -15.31
N LEU A 338 9.13 -3.92 -15.72
CA LEU A 338 9.90 -4.77 -14.80
C LEU A 338 10.31 -3.92 -13.59
N ALA A 339 10.04 -4.40 -12.37
CA ALA A 339 10.18 -3.70 -11.09
C ALA A 339 11.18 -2.53 -11.13
N ASP A 340 10.66 -1.30 -11.03
CA ASP A 340 11.46 -0.07 -11.06
C ASP A 340 12.61 -0.19 -10.04
N PRO A 341 13.88 -0.05 -10.48
CA PRO A 341 15.05 -0.20 -9.62
C PRO A 341 14.99 0.67 -8.36
N TRP A 342 14.38 1.86 -8.46
CA TRP A 342 14.28 2.77 -7.32
C TRP A 342 13.35 2.25 -6.23
N ILE A 343 12.30 1.53 -6.58
CA ILE A 343 11.37 0.93 -5.63
C ILE A 343 12.07 -0.21 -4.89
N VAL A 344 12.83 -1.04 -5.61
CA VAL A 344 13.64 -2.10 -5.01
C VAL A 344 14.65 -1.52 -4.03
N VAL A 345 15.37 -0.47 -4.42
CA VAL A 345 16.35 0.22 -3.56
C VAL A 345 15.67 0.83 -2.33
N ALA A 346 14.52 1.48 -2.49
CA ALA A 346 13.78 2.09 -1.40
C ALA A 346 13.28 1.05 -0.38
N VAL A 347 12.69 -0.06 -0.85
CA VAL A 347 12.20 -1.16 0.00
C VAL A 347 13.36 -1.85 0.72
N CYS A 348 14.45 -2.17 0.01
CA CYS A 348 15.65 -2.74 0.62
C CYS A 348 16.24 -1.81 1.70
N SER A 349 16.32 -0.50 1.42
CA SER A 349 16.83 0.50 2.36
C SER A 349 15.93 0.63 3.59
N LEU A 350 14.61 0.61 3.41
CA LEU A 350 13.63 0.62 4.50
C LEU A 350 13.81 -0.60 5.40
N ILE A 351 13.78 -1.81 4.84
CA ILE A 351 13.89 -3.06 5.58
C ILE A 351 15.24 -3.15 6.30
N LEU A 352 16.35 -2.77 5.64
CA LEU A 352 17.68 -2.73 6.25
C LEU A 352 17.73 -1.72 7.40
N GLY A 353 17.23 -0.50 7.20
CA GLY A 353 17.18 0.53 8.22
C GLY A 353 16.40 0.08 9.45
N VAL A 354 15.19 -0.46 9.25
CA VAL A 354 14.36 -1.04 10.31
C VAL A 354 15.08 -2.18 11.03
N SER A 355 15.77 -3.05 10.30
CA SER A 355 16.53 -4.17 10.87
C SER A 355 17.70 -3.71 11.74
N VAL A 356 18.41 -2.65 11.31
CA VAL A 356 19.49 -2.05 12.10
C VAL A 356 18.92 -1.42 13.37
N VAL A 357 17.83 -0.65 13.26
CA VAL A 357 17.15 -0.03 14.42
C VAL A 357 16.68 -1.09 15.42
N ALA A 358 16.09 -2.18 14.94
CA ALA A 358 15.69 -3.33 15.76
C ALA A 358 16.86 -3.96 16.53
N CYS A 359 18.08 -3.90 15.98
CA CYS A 359 19.28 -4.42 16.62
C CYS A 359 19.88 -3.47 17.68
N ILE A 360 19.56 -2.17 17.67
CA ILE A 360 20.14 -1.18 18.61
C ILE A 360 19.77 -1.53 20.06
N GLY A 361 18.50 -1.81 20.34
CA GLY A 361 18.02 -2.14 21.69
C GLY A 361 18.73 -3.35 22.30
N PRO A 362 18.74 -4.52 21.63
CA PRO A 362 19.51 -5.68 22.06
C PRO A 362 21.02 -5.41 22.19
N ALA A 363 21.63 -4.70 21.24
CA ALA A 363 23.05 -4.36 21.28
C ALA A 363 23.42 -3.47 22.49
N ALA A 364 22.59 -2.49 22.83
CA ALA A 364 22.79 -1.62 23.99
C ALA A 364 22.77 -2.39 25.32
N ARG A 365 22.01 -3.49 25.40
CA ARG A 365 21.97 -4.34 26.61
C ARG A 365 23.30 -5.10 26.84
N VAL A 366 24.04 -5.45 25.79
CA VAL A 366 25.38 -6.10 25.89
C VAL A 366 26.35 -5.28 26.75
N GLY A 367 26.30 -3.95 26.63
CA GLY A 367 27.18 -3.05 27.35
C GLY A 367 26.86 -2.91 28.84
N ARG A 368 25.60 -3.18 29.22
CA ARG A 368 25.08 -3.05 30.60
C ARG A 368 25.10 -4.36 31.40
N LEU A 369 25.37 -5.49 30.75
CA LEU A 369 25.51 -6.78 31.43
C LEU A 369 26.85 -6.80 32.18
N ASP A 370 26.78 -6.43 33.45
CA ASP A 370 27.90 -6.55 34.37
C ASP A 370 28.05 -8.04 34.75
N VAL A 371 29.09 -8.67 34.22
CA VAL A 371 29.36 -10.11 34.38
C VAL A 371 29.46 -10.50 35.86
N GLY A 372 29.83 -9.56 36.73
CA GLY A 372 29.90 -9.75 38.18
C GLY A 372 28.54 -9.88 38.88
N ALA A 373 27.45 -9.32 38.33
CA ALA A 373 26.10 -9.47 38.88
C ALA A 373 25.49 -10.83 38.52
N MET A 374 25.80 -11.36 37.32
CA MET A 374 25.25 -12.62 36.82
C MET A 374 25.85 -13.89 37.45
N LEU A 375 26.94 -13.77 38.22
CA LEU A 375 27.54 -14.87 38.99
C LEU A 375 27.09 -14.89 40.46
N ARG A 376 26.29 -13.90 40.89
CA ARG A 376 25.73 -13.83 42.25
C ARG A 376 24.28 -14.33 42.35
N GLU A 377 23.62 -14.54 41.21
CA GLU A 377 22.36 -15.28 41.06
C GLU A 377 22.66 -16.69 40.52
#